data_AF-A0A767UQS7-F1
#
_entry.id   AF-A0A767UQS7-F1
#
_cell.length_a   1.000
_cell.length_b   1.000
_cell.length_c   1.000
_cell.angle_alpha   90.00
_cell.angle_beta   90.00
_cell.angle_gamma   90.00
#
_symmetry.space_group_name_H-M   'P 1'
#
loop_
_entity.id
_entity.type
_entity.pdbx_description
1 polymer ?
#
loop_
_entity_poly.entity_id
_entity_poly.type
_entity_poly.pdbx_seq_one_letter_code
_entity_poly.pdbx_strand_id
1 'polypeptide(L)'
;MDPRLLEYYNRELSYLRETGAEFATLHPKIAARLGMQGTDIADPYVERMIEAFSFLSARTQLKIDAEFPRFTQRLLEVVSPNYVTPTPSMAVVKLYPDTQEGDLAKGVTVPRDTAFVSPIPEGENTACQFRSSQDVTLWPLSIEEVRLTAAPPDMPALHRYLPPNIHVAGALRITLRTFGELTFSELAGPARLPFYLCGEERIASHLFELLHTSAVATLAGEPGHFDGELNVNLQHPVAHEGLEPGQGLLPLAWNVFHGHNLLHEFFACPERFYFFTPTGLSAGLQKVQGNVAEIVILLNRLPPDWLIHQTDAAQFSLFCTPVINLLPRTTTRIEVTHSVTEQHLVVDRTRPLDYEVFSVQEVEGLEAETTRKMIFRPLYHTRNNDEGNHGRYFSLRREPRRSSENARRYGTRTPYTGSEVFLSLVDQHEAPYPENLRHITVTAMVTNRDLPCLIPRNGRDDLTVDAAIPVAGV
;
A
#
# COMPACT_ATOMS: atom_id res chain seq x y z
N MET A 1 13.47 21.83 23.06
CA MET A 1 12.23 22.39 23.62
C MET A 1 11.14 22.19 22.58
N ASP A 2 9.91 21.79 22.95
CA ASP A 2 8.82 21.65 21.98
C ASP A 2 8.47 23.05 21.42
N PRO A 3 8.46 23.27 20.10
CA PRO A 3 8.21 24.58 19.52
C PRO A 3 6.84 25.16 19.89
N ARG A 4 5.87 24.32 20.25
CA ARG A 4 4.51 24.74 20.65
C ARG A 4 4.48 25.36 22.04
N LEU A 5 5.50 25.15 22.88
CA LEU A 5 5.49 25.61 24.28
C LEU A 5 5.33 27.13 24.41
N LEU A 6 5.88 27.90 23.46
CA LEU A 6 5.78 29.36 23.46
C LEU A 6 4.33 29.84 23.31
N GLU A 7 3.56 29.18 22.45
CA GLU A 7 2.14 29.50 22.23
C GLU A 7 1.32 29.24 23.49
N TYR A 8 1.52 28.08 24.12
CA TYR A 8 0.87 27.74 25.39
C TYR A 8 1.26 28.71 26.50
N TYR A 9 2.55 29.07 26.59
CA TYR A 9 3.03 30.04 27.57
C TYR A 9 2.33 31.39 27.40
N ASN A 10 2.27 31.91 26.17
CA ASN A 10 1.61 33.19 25.91
C ASN A 10 0.11 33.14 26.23
N ARG A 11 -0.56 32.02 25.90
CA ARG A 11 -1.98 31.81 26.23
C ARG A 11 -2.22 31.82 27.73
N GLU A 12 -1.43 31.06 28.50
CA GLU A 12 -1.55 31.00 29.96
C GLU A 12 -1.21 32.34 30.61
N LEU A 13 -0.19 33.05 30.10
CA LEU A 13 0.19 34.37 30.60
C LEU A 13 -0.92 35.40 30.40
N SER A 14 -1.55 35.42 29.21
CA SER A 14 -2.72 36.26 28.95
C SER A 14 -3.89 35.91 29.88
N TYR A 15 -4.21 34.62 30.00
CA TYR A 15 -5.28 34.14 30.87
C TYR A 15 -5.09 34.55 32.34
N LEU A 16 -3.86 34.42 32.86
CA LEU A 16 -3.55 34.79 34.24
C LEU A 16 -3.56 36.31 34.46
N ARG A 17 -3.19 37.11 33.45
CA ARG A 17 -3.32 38.57 33.51
C ARG A 17 -4.78 39.02 33.52
N GLU A 18 -5.61 38.42 32.66
CA GLU A 18 -7.06 38.67 32.63
C GLU A 18 -7.74 38.28 33.95
N THR A 19 -7.46 37.07 34.44
CA THR A 19 -7.97 36.59 35.75
C THR A 19 -7.46 37.46 36.90
N GLY A 20 -6.21 37.94 36.81
CA GLY A 20 -5.63 38.88 37.77
C GLY A 20 -6.35 40.22 37.80
N ALA A 21 -6.78 40.73 36.63
CA ALA A 21 -7.57 41.96 36.53
C ALA A 21 -8.97 41.81 37.15
N GLU A 22 -9.62 40.67 36.93
CA GLU A 22 -10.88 40.33 37.60
C GLU A 22 -10.72 40.25 39.12
N PHE A 23 -9.67 39.57 39.59
CA PHE A 23 -9.32 39.51 41.02
C PHE A 23 -9.09 40.90 41.60
N ALA A 24 -8.41 41.78 40.87
CA ALA A 24 -8.17 43.16 41.31
C ALA A 24 -9.45 43.99 41.46
N THR A 25 -10.42 43.74 40.58
CA THR A 25 -11.75 44.37 40.63
C THR A 25 -12.55 43.87 41.84
N LEU A 26 -12.52 42.57 42.12
CA LEU A 26 -13.23 41.94 43.24
C LEU A 26 -12.58 42.22 44.60
N HIS A 27 -11.25 42.37 44.65
CA HIS A 27 -10.48 42.55 45.88
C HIS A 27 -9.49 43.73 45.83
N PRO A 28 -9.97 44.98 45.73
CA PRO A 28 -9.11 46.15 45.47
C PRO A 28 -8.03 46.38 46.54
N LYS A 29 -8.35 46.14 47.81
CA LYS A 29 -7.39 46.31 48.93
C LYS A 29 -6.22 45.33 48.88
N ILE A 30 -6.47 44.11 48.39
CA ILE A 30 -5.44 43.07 48.29
C ILE A 30 -4.61 43.31 47.02
N ALA A 31 -5.27 43.59 45.90
CA ALA A 31 -4.62 43.90 44.64
C ALA A 31 -3.69 45.12 44.71
N ALA A 32 -4.11 46.17 45.43
CA ALA A 32 -3.25 47.34 45.66
C ALA A 32 -1.96 46.99 46.43
N ARG A 33 -1.99 46.00 47.34
CA ARG A 33 -0.77 45.53 48.04
C ARG A 33 0.13 44.68 47.14
N LEU A 34 -0.43 44.04 46.12
CA LEU A 34 0.29 43.22 45.14
C LEU A 34 0.71 44.03 43.90
N GLY A 35 0.45 45.35 43.87
CA GLY A 35 0.78 46.21 42.74
C GLY A 35 -0.03 45.92 41.47
N MET A 36 -1.20 45.28 41.58
CA MET A 36 -2.05 44.94 40.44
C MET A 36 -3.02 46.07 40.12
N GLN A 37 -3.00 46.57 38.88
CA GLN A 37 -3.92 47.60 38.36
C GLN A 37 -4.43 47.19 36.98
N GLY A 38 -5.68 46.72 36.91
CA GLY A 38 -6.19 46.12 35.68
C GLY A 38 -5.33 44.92 35.28
N THR A 39 -4.87 44.87 34.03
CA THR A 39 -3.98 43.81 33.51
C THR A 39 -2.51 44.04 33.84
N ASP A 40 -2.13 45.22 34.33
CA ASP A 40 -0.75 45.58 34.61
C ASP A 40 -0.39 45.28 36.05
N ILE A 41 0.83 44.76 36.24
CA ILE A 41 1.37 44.35 37.54
C ILE A 41 2.66 45.10 37.75
N ALA A 42 2.62 46.12 38.60
CA ALA A 42 3.75 47.01 38.83
C ALA A 42 4.84 46.38 39.71
N ASP A 43 4.51 45.37 40.51
CA ASP A 43 5.49 44.64 41.32
C ASP A 43 6.23 43.59 40.47
N PRO A 44 7.55 43.74 40.25
CA PRO A 44 8.31 42.81 39.43
C PRO A 44 8.32 41.38 39.97
N TYR A 45 8.25 41.17 41.29
CA TYR A 45 8.27 39.82 41.87
C TYR A 45 6.96 39.09 41.61
N VAL A 46 5.83 39.81 41.70
CA VAL A 46 4.50 39.25 41.39
C VAL A 46 4.40 38.94 39.90
N GLU A 47 4.89 39.84 39.03
CA GLU A 47 4.93 39.58 37.59
C GLU A 47 5.77 38.34 37.26
N ARG A 48 6.99 38.24 37.80
CA ARG A 48 7.86 37.08 37.59
C ARG A 48 7.26 35.78 38.13
N MET A 49 6.50 35.86 39.23
CA MET A 49 5.78 34.70 39.77
C MET A 49 4.68 34.24 38.83
N ILE A 50 3.94 35.17 38.22
CA ILE A 50 2.91 34.86 37.22
C ILE A 50 3.54 34.30 35.95
N GLU A 51 4.64 34.86 35.46
CA GLU A 51 5.39 34.30 34.32
C GLU A 51 5.87 32.87 34.62
N ALA A 52 6.48 32.63 35.78
CA ALA A 52 6.94 31.30 36.18
C ALA A 52 5.79 30.29 36.30
N PHE A 53 4.66 30.73 36.88
CA PHE A 53 3.46 29.90 36.99
C PHE A 53 2.83 29.61 35.62
N SER A 54 2.77 30.61 34.74
CA SER A 54 2.31 30.47 33.35
C SER A 54 3.16 29.44 32.61
N PHE A 55 4.47 29.46 32.80
CA PHE A 55 5.39 28.48 32.20
C PHE A 55 5.14 27.05 32.71
N LEU A 56 4.90 26.87 34.01
CA LEU A 56 4.55 25.57 34.58
C LEU A 56 3.17 25.07 34.12
N SER A 57 2.17 25.95 34.10
CA SER A 57 0.82 25.67 33.61
C SER A 57 0.85 25.28 32.13
N ALA A 58 1.55 26.05 31.30
CA ALA A 58 1.70 25.80 29.87
C ALA A 58 2.30 24.42 29.58
N ARG A 59 3.30 23.99 30.35
CA ARG A 59 3.87 22.63 30.23
C ARG A 59 2.86 21.55 30.60
N THR A 60 1.99 21.81 31.57
CA THR A 60 0.95 20.87 32.00
C THR A 60 -0.14 20.77 30.95
N GLN A 61 -0.64 21.90 30.45
CA GLN A 61 -1.63 21.96 29.37
C GLN A 61 -1.11 21.30 28.09
N LEU A 62 0.12 21.60 27.68
CA LEU A 62 0.75 20.96 26.53
C LEU A 62 0.81 19.43 26.68
N LYS A 63 1.05 18.92 27.90
CA LYS A 63 1.06 17.48 28.17
C LYS A 63 -0.35 16.89 28.11
N ILE A 64 -1.35 17.54 28.72
CA ILE A 64 -2.74 17.09 28.70
C ILE A 64 -3.24 17.00 27.24
N ASP A 65 -3.04 18.07 26.47
CA ASP A 65 -3.45 18.11 25.07
C ASP A 65 -2.71 17.07 24.21
N ALA A 66 -1.46 16.74 24.56
CA ALA A 66 -0.70 15.69 23.88
C ALA A 66 -1.23 14.25 24.14
N GLU A 67 -2.02 14.03 25.20
CA GLU A 67 -2.63 12.72 25.46
C GLU A 67 -3.88 12.47 24.61
N PHE A 68 -4.61 13.51 24.21
CA PHE A 68 -5.86 13.33 23.45
C PHE A 68 -5.66 12.68 22.07
N PRO A 69 -4.66 13.08 21.25
CA PRO A 69 -4.34 12.37 20.00
C PRO A 69 -4.01 10.90 20.22
N ARG A 70 -3.36 10.54 21.34
CA ARG A 70 -3.03 9.14 21.65
C ARG A 70 -4.29 8.34 21.88
N PHE A 71 -5.25 8.86 22.64
CA PHE A 71 -6.54 8.21 22.84
C PHE A 71 -7.28 7.97 21.51
N THR A 72 -7.39 9.00 20.67
CA THR A 72 -8.06 8.88 19.37
C THR A 72 -7.34 7.91 18.43
N GLN A 73 -6.00 7.91 18.43
CA GLN A 73 -5.20 6.98 17.64
C GLN A 73 -5.46 5.53 18.05
N ARG A 74 -5.59 5.24 19.35
CA ARG A 74 -5.99 3.90 19.84
C ARG A 74 -7.34 3.47 19.32
N LEU A 75 -8.32 4.37 19.30
CA LEU A 75 -9.65 4.06 18.78
C LEU A 75 -9.58 3.76 17.26
N LEU A 76 -8.78 4.52 16.52
CA LEU A 76 -8.54 4.28 15.10
C LEU A 76 -7.81 2.96 14.84
N GLU A 77 -6.88 2.52 15.70
CA GLU A 77 -6.27 1.19 15.60
C GLU A 77 -7.30 0.05 15.63
N VAL A 78 -8.45 0.24 16.26
CA VAL A 78 -9.54 -0.76 16.32
C VAL A 78 -10.43 -0.69 15.09
N VAL A 79 -10.80 0.53 14.69
CA VAL A 79 -11.83 0.76 13.67
C VAL A 79 -11.25 0.73 12.25
N SER A 80 -10.05 1.30 12.05
CA SER A 80 -9.38 1.37 10.75
C SER A 80 -7.85 1.38 10.94
N PRO A 81 -7.22 0.21 11.14
CA PRO A 81 -5.79 0.12 11.42
C PRO A 81 -4.92 0.83 10.37
N ASN A 82 -5.30 0.74 9.09
CA ASN A 82 -4.52 1.29 7.97
C ASN A 82 -4.37 2.82 8.01
N TYR A 83 -5.20 3.54 8.78
CA TYR A 83 -5.15 5.00 8.91
C TYR A 83 -4.05 5.51 9.86
N VAL A 84 -3.52 4.63 10.70
CA VAL A 84 -2.50 4.97 11.70
C VAL A 84 -1.17 4.26 11.46
N THR A 85 -1.10 3.47 10.38
CA THR A 85 0.11 2.78 9.91
C THR A 85 0.76 3.54 8.75
N PRO A 86 2.08 3.40 8.54
CA PRO A 86 2.71 3.96 7.35
C PRO A 86 2.11 3.36 6.08
N THR A 87 1.89 4.19 5.05
CA THR A 87 1.54 3.71 3.70
C THR A 87 2.76 3.01 3.10
N PRO A 88 2.72 1.69 2.83
CA PRO A 88 3.83 0.99 2.20
C PRO A 88 4.05 1.46 0.76
N SER A 89 5.28 1.35 0.26
CA SER A 89 5.54 1.57 -1.16
C SER A 89 4.81 0.52 -2.00
N MET A 90 4.22 0.94 -3.11
CA MET A 90 3.50 0.11 -4.05
C MET A 90 4.04 0.36 -5.46
N ALA A 91 3.96 -0.66 -6.32
CA ALA A 91 4.36 -0.56 -7.72
C ALA A 91 3.60 -1.58 -8.56
N VAL A 92 3.81 -1.53 -9.88
CA VAL A 92 3.44 -2.60 -10.81
C VAL A 92 4.74 -3.12 -11.44
N VAL A 93 4.96 -4.42 -11.40
CA VAL A 93 6.15 -5.08 -11.97
C VAL A 93 5.77 -5.85 -13.21
N LYS A 94 6.72 -6.05 -14.13
CA LYS A 94 6.51 -6.80 -15.36
C LYS A 94 7.41 -8.02 -15.36
N LEU A 95 6.81 -9.20 -15.43
CA LEU A 95 7.54 -10.45 -15.55
C LEU A 95 7.91 -10.66 -17.02
N TYR A 96 9.19 -10.89 -17.31
CA TYR A 96 9.66 -11.26 -18.64
C TYR A 96 9.81 -12.78 -18.71
N PRO A 97 8.88 -13.54 -19.33
CA PRO A 97 8.98 -15.00 -19.37
C PRO A 97 10.29 -15.45 -20.04
N ASP A 98 10.97 -16.43 -19.45
CA ASP A 98 12.11 -17.06 -20.11
C ASP A 98 11.62 -18.13 -21.09
N THR A 99 11.90 -17.95 -22.37
CA THR A 99 11.53 -18.91 -23.42
C THR A 99 12.32 -20.22 -23.38
N GLN A 100 13.42 -20.29 -22.61
CA GLN A 100 14.26 -21.49 -22.47
C GLN A 100 13.87 -22.34 -21.26
N GLU A 101 13.17 -21.77 -20.28
CA GLU A 101 12.83 -22.43 -19.02
C GLU A 101 11.30 -22.55 -18.84
N GLY A 102 10.84 -23.71 -18.37
CA GLY A 102 9.43 -23.97 -18.11
C GLY A 102 8.59 -24.34 -19.34
N ASP A 103 7.44 -25.00 -19.09
CA ASP A 103 6.47 -25.37 -20.13
C ASP A 103 5.45 -24.24 -20.33
N LEU A 104 5.93 -23.10 -20.87
CA LEU A 104 5.08 -21.91 -21.09
C LEU A 104 3.89 -22.21 -22.01
N ALA A 105 3.97 -23.21 -22.89
CA ALA A 105 2.87 -23.59 -23.79
C ALA A 105 1.61 -24.05 -23.03
N LYS A 106 1.77 -24.60 -21.81
CA LYS A 106 0.66 -24.94 -20.91
C LYS A 106 0.20 -23.79 -20.00
N GLY A 107 0.95 -22.70 -19.98
CA GLY A 107 0.78 -21.61 -19.04
C GLY A 107 1.44 -21.93 -17.70
N VAL A 108 2.36 -21.07 -17.24
CA VAL A 108 3.02 -21.22 -15.93
C VAL A 108 2.51 -20.14 -15.00
N THR A 109 1.86 -20.53 -13.90
CA THR A 109 1.32 -19.58 -12.92
C THR A 109 2.36 -19.20 -11.88
N VAL A 110 2.67 -17.91 -11.82
CA VAL A 110 3.34 -17.25 -10.69
C VAL A 110 2.28 -16.94 -9.65
N PRO A 111 2.35 -17.53 -8.44
CA PRO A 111 1.30 -17.34 -7.45
C PRO A 111 1.32 -15.92 -6.87
N ARG A 112 0.18 -15.46 -6.37
CA ARG A 112 0.06 -14.32 -5.47
C ARG A 112 0.99 -14.51 -4.26
N ASP A 113 1.32 -13.41 -3.60
CA ASP A 113 2.23 -13.36 -2.47
C ASP A 113 3.69 -13.77 -2.82
N THR A 114 4.02 -13.91 -4.12
CA THR A 114 5.39 -14.15 -4.57
C THR A 114 6.29 -13.00 -4.15
N ALA A 115 7.44 -13.33 -3.56
CA ALA A 115 8.40 -12.35 -3.09
C ALA A 115 9.35 -11.90 -4.20
N PHE A 116 9.53 -10.59 -4.32
CA PHE A 116 10.47 -9.93 -5.22
C PHE A 116 11.50 -9.16 -4.41
N VAL A 117 12.76 -9.21 -4.81
CA VAL A 117 13.88 -8.61 -4.06
C VAL A 117 14.63 -7.65 -4.96
N SER A 118 14.81 -6.40 -4.51
CA SER A 118 15.60 -5.41 -5.23
C SER A 118 17.10 -5.69 -5.10
N PRO A 119 17.94 -5.19 -6.02
CA PRO A 119 19.36 -5.01 -5.70
C PRO A 119 19.50 -4.09 -4.48
N ILE A 120 20.61 -4.22 -3.77
CA ILE A 120 20.93 -3.33 -2.65
C ILE A 120 21.23 -1.94 -3.22
N PRO A 121 20.50 -0.87 -2.81
CA PRO A 121 20.78 0.49 -3.27
C PRO A 121 22.21 0.94 -2.94
N GLU A 122 22.77 1.83 -3.76
CA GLU A 122 24.13 2.32 -3.57
C GLU A 122 24.30 2.99 -2.19
N GLY A 123 25.32 2.57 -1.45
CA GLY A 123 25.60 3.08 -0.10
C GLY A 123 24.75 2.47 1.02
N GLU A 124 23.81 1.58 0.69
CA GLU A 124 22.95 0.89 1.66
C GLU A 124 23.37 -0.57 1.84
N ASN A 125 22.79 -1.25 2.83
CA ASN A 125 23.11 -2.65 3.16
C ASN A 125 21.91 -3.60 3.09
N THR A 126 20.73 -3.08 2.75
CA THR A 126 19.45 -3.80 2.79
C THR A 126 18.76 -3.75 1.43
N ALA A 127 18.45 -4.93 0.90
CA ALA A 127 17.56 -5.06 -0.26
C ALA A 127 16.11 -4.82 0.16
N CYS A 128 15.34 -4.19 -0.73
CA CYS A 128 13.90 -4.05 -0.54
C CYS A 128 13.20 -5.34 -0.96
N GLN A 129 12.11 -5.68 -0.27
CA GLN A 129 11.28 -6.83 -0.65
C GLN A 129 9.86 -6.38 -0.96
N PHE A 130 9.29 -6.92 -2.03
CA PHE A 130 7.92 -6.67 -2.45
C PHE A 130 7.17 -8.00 -2.59
N ARG A 131 5.84 -7.96 -2.51
CA ARG A 131 4.98 -9.15 -2.68
C ARG A 131 3.87 -8.86 -3.67
N SER A 132 3.58 -9.80 -4.57
CA SER A 132 2.48 -9.67 -5.55
C SER A 132 1.10 -9.80 -4.90
N SER A 133 0.12 -9.04 -5.40
CA SER A 133 -1.27 -9.14 -4.92
C SER A 133 -2.10 -10.22 -5.64
N GLN A 134 -1.64 -10.69 -6.80
CA GLN A 134 -2.44 -11.56 -7.67
C GLN A 134 -1.59 -12.60 -8.39
N ASP A 135 -2.25 -13.68 -8.81
CA ASP A 135 -1.65 -14.72 -9.65
C ASP A 135 -1.40 -14.18 -11.07
N VAL A 136 -0.27 -14.52 -11.67
CA VAL A 136 0.04 -14.19 -13.07
C VAL A 136 0.34 -15.47 -13.82
N THR A 137 -0.39 -15.75 -14.90
CA THR A 137 -0.07 -16.87 -15.78
C THR A 137 0.80 -16.40 -16.94
N LEU A 138 2.02 -16.90 -16.98
CA LEU A 138 3.00 -16.64 -18.02
C LEU A 138 2.72 -17.50 -19.24
N TRP A 139 2.75 -16.87 -20.40
CA TRP A 139 2.57 -17.49 -21.71
C TRP A 139 3.72 -17.07 -22.63
N PRO A 140 4.06 -17.85 -23.67
CA PRO A 140 5.13 -17.51 -24.59
C PRO A 140 4.62 -16.49 -25.62
N LEU A 141 4.09 -15.36 -25.16
CA LEU A 141 3.40 -14.36 -25.97
C LEU A 141 4.07 -13.00 -25.86
N SER A 142 4.06 -12.27 -26.97
CA SER A 142 4.47 -10.87 -27.04
C SER A 142 3.40 -10.06 -27.78
N ILE A 143 3.29 -8.78 -27.47
CA ILE A 143 2.44 -7.83 -28.20
C ILE A 143 3.23 -7.36 -29.41
N GLU A 144 2.71 -7.60 -30.61
CA GLU A 144 3.31 -7.14 -31.86
C GLU A 144 2.77 -5.78 -32.28
N GLU A 145 1.45 -5.60 -32.18
CA GLU A 145 0.78 -4.36 -32.58
C GLU A 145 -0.48 -4.15 -31.75
N VAL A 146 -0.80 -2.89 -31.44
CA VAL A 146 -2.11 -2.51 -30.90
C VAL A 146 -2.65 -1.35 -31.72
N ARG A 147 -3.91 -1.47 -32.14
CA ARG A 147 -4.62 -0.42 -32.89
C ARG A 147 -5.99 -0.18 -32.30
N LEU A 148 -6.31 1.08 -32.05
CA LEU A 148 -7.66 1.52 -31.74
C LEU A 148 -8.29 2.06 -33.01
N THR A 149 -9.43 1.53 -33.43
CA THR A 149 -10.04 1.86 -34.72
C THR A 149 -11.52 2.19 -34.58
N ALA A 150 -12.10 2.78 -35.63
CA ALA A 150 -13.54 2.75 -35.85
C ALA A 150 -14.05 1.31 -36.05
N ALA A 151 -15.36 1.16 -36.26
CA ALA A 151 -15.99 -0.14 -36.51
C ALA A 151 -15.24 -0.94 -37.61
N PRO A 152 -14.88 -2.21 -37.36
CA PRO A 152 -14.02 -2.99 -38.25
C PRO A 152 -14.75 -3.35 -39.56
N PRO A 153 -14.25 -2.92 -40.74
CA PRO A 153 -14.91 -3.19 -42.03
C PRO A 153 -14.73 -4.64 -42.51
N ASP A 154 -13.71 -5.34 -42.01
CA ASP A 154 -13.36 -6.72 -42.30
C ASP A 154 -14.26 -7.76 -41.60
N MET A 155 -15.27 -7.30 -40.85
CA MET A 155 -16.22 -8.15 -40.13
C MET A 155 -17.68 -7.91 -40.59
N PRO A 156 -18.03 -8.16 -41.87
CA PRO A 156 -19.34 -7.81 -42.42
C PRO A 156 -20.50 -8.61 -41.78
N ALA A 157 -20.21 -9.77 -41.19
CA ALA A 157 -21.19 -10.67 -40.60
C ALA A 157 -21.44 -10.47 -39.09
N LEU A 158 -20.92 -9.39 -38.46
CA LEU A 158 -21.09 -9.15 -37.02
C LEU A 158 -22.55 -9.17 -36.54
N HIS A 159 -23.47 -8.70 -37.39
CA HIS A 159 -24.91 -8.70 -37.12
C HIS A 159 -25.50 -10.10 -36.86
N ARG A 160 -24.80 -11.19 -37.22
CA ARG A 160 -25.22 -12.57 -36.92
C ARG A 160 -24.89 -13.01 -35.50
N TYR A 161 -23.87 -12.41 -34.91
CA TYR A 161 -23.34 -12.77 -33.60
C TYR A 161 -23.75 -11.78 -32.51
N LEU A 162 -24.02 -10.53 -32.88
CA LEU A 162 -24.43 -9.48 -31.97
C LEU A 162 -25.96 -9.35 -31.90
N PRO A 163 -26.54 -9.16 -30.70
CA PRO A 163 -27.94 -8.78 -30.54
C PRO A 163 -28.28 -7.50 -31.34
N PRO A 164 -29.50 -7.38 -31.91
CA PRO A 164 -29.88 -6.24 -32.76
C PRO A 164 -29.81 -4.85 -32.10
N ASN A 165 -29.82 -4.80 -30.76
CA ASN A 165 -29.72 -3.56 -29.97
C ASN A 165 -28.26 -3.14 -29.68
N ILE A 166 -27.27 -3.96 -30.03
CA ILE A 166 -25.86 -3.65 -29.84
C ILE A 166 -25.31 -3.00 -31.11
N HIS A 167 -24.95 -1.73 -31.01
CA HIS A 167 -24.25 -1.01 -32.06
C HIS A 167 -22.74 -1.08 -31.83
N VAL A 168 -21.96 -1.36 -32.87
CA VAL A 168 -20.48 -1.32 -32.83
C VAL A 168 -20.02 -0.05 -33.53
N ALA A 169 -19.28 0.79 -32.81
CA ALA A 169 -18.75 2.05 -33.30
C ALA A 169 -17.21 2.08 -33.35
N GLY A 170 -16.54 1.19 -32.61
CA GLY A 170 -15.09 1.11 -32.54
C GLY A 170 -14.59 -0.29 -32.22
N ALA A 171 -13.27 -0.46 -32.26
CA ALA A 171 -12.61 -1.68 -31.81
C ALA A 171 -11.20 -1.40 -31.29
N LEU A 172 -10.79 -2.13 -30.25
CA LEU A 172 -9.38 -2.29 -29.89
C LEU A 172 -8.89 -3.62 -30.46
N ARG A 173 -7.87 -3.57 -31.30
CA ARG A 173 -7.25 -4.73 -31.95
C ARG A 173 -5.84 -4.91 -31.40
N ILE A 174 -5.54 -6.11 -30.91
CA ILE A 174 -4.26 -6.45 -30.29
C ILE A 174 -3.71 -7.66 -31.04
N THR A 175 -2.62 -7.46 -31.78
CA THR A 175 -1.89 -8.52 -32.46
C THR A 175 -0.87 -9.11 -31.50
N LEU A 176 -0.96 -10.41 -31.28
CA LEU A 176 -0.06 -11.18 -30.43
C LEU A 176 0.78 -12.13 -31.27
N ARG A 177 2.02 -12.33 -30.86
CA ARG A 177 2.96 -13.26 -31.48
C ARG A 177 3.51 -14.24 -30.45
N THR A 178 3.56 -15.51 -30.81
CA THR A 178 4.24 -16.56 -30.03
C THR A 178 5.75 -16.54 -30.26
N PHE A 179 6.52 -17.03 -29.28
CA PHE A 179 7.97 -17.20 -29.44
C PHE A 179 8.32 -18.50 -30.19
N GLY A 180 9.35 -18.45 -31.04
CA GLY A 180 9.83 -19.60 -31.80
C GLY A 180 8.84 -20.06 -32.88
N GLU A 181 8.75 -21.38 -33.07
CA GLU A 181 7.88 -22.04 -34.06
C GLU A 181 6.52 -22.48 -33.46
N LEU A 182 6.25 -22.13 -32.19
CA LEU A 182 4.99 -22.49 -31.52
C LEU A 182 3.81 -21.81 -32.20
N THR A 183 2.75 -22.56 -32.45
CA THR A 183 1.50 -22.01 -32.98
C THR A 183 0.52 -21.72 -31.83
N PHE A 184 -0.49 -20.88 -32.08
CA PHE A 184 -1.54 -20.64 -31.09
C PHE A 184 -2.43 -21.86 -30.85
N SER A 185 -2.56 -22.76 -31.83
CA SER A 185 -3.30 -24.03 -31.69
C SER A 185 -2.61 -25.05 -30.79
N GLU A 186 -1.29 -24.94 -30.61
CA GLU A 186 -0.50 -25.78 -29.70
C GLU A 186 -0.53 -25.30 -28.24
N LEU A 187 -0.91 -24.05 -28.00
CA LEU A 187 -1.08 -23.53 -26.65
C LEU A 187 -2.32 -24.16 -26.01
N ALA A 188 -2.28 -24.36 -24.68
CA ALA A 188 -3.49 -24.67 -23.92
C ALA A 188 -4.58 -23.58 -24.10
N GLY A 189 -4.18 -22.38 -24.55
CA GLY A 189 -5.07 -21.32 -25.01
C GLY A 189 -5.67 -20.54 -23.85
N PRO A 190 -5.17 -19.33 -23.53
CA PRO A 190 -5.69 -18.58 -22.39
C PRO A 190 -7.16 -18.24 -22.62
N ALA A 191 -8.05 -18.62 -21.70
CA ALA A 191 -9.44 -18.18 -21.73
C ALA A 191 -9.58 -16.70 -21.31
N ARG A 192 -8.64 -16.23 -20.49
CA ARG A 192 -8.52 -14.86 -19.96
C ARG A 192 -7.06 -14.44 -20.09
N LEU A 193 -6.80 -13.24 -20.60
CA LEU A 193 -5.44 -12.71 -20.73
C LEU A 193 -5.41 -11.27 -20.20
N PRO A 194 -4.89 -11.04 -18.98
CA PRO A 194 -4.79 -9.70 -18.42
C PRO A 194 -3.77 -8.83 -19.16
N PHE A 195 -4.16 -7.60 -19.47
CA PHE A 195 -3.29 -6.55 -20.01
C PHE A 195 -3.19 -5.41 -19.01
N TYR A 196 -1.99 -4.86 -18.89
CA TYR A 196 -1.71 -3.66 -18.12
C TYR A 196 -1.50 -2.47 -19.05
N LEU A 197 -2.14 -1.34 -18.77
CA LEU A 197 -1.95 -0.10 -19.51
C LEU A 197 -0.77 0.68 -18.91
N CYS A 198 0.43 0.44 -19.43
CA CYS A 198 1.69 1.03 -18.94
C CYS A 198 2.04 2.37 -19.60
N GLY A 199 1.10 2.95 -20.34
CA GLY A 199 1.26 4.21 -21.05
C GLY A 199 1.29 5.46 -20.18
N GLU A 200 1.27 6.62 -20.83
CA GLU A 200 1.05 7.89 -20.13
C GLU A 200 -0.31 7.86 -19.40
N GLU A 201 -0.37 8.38 -18.17
CA GLU A 201 -1.55 8.30 -17.30
C GLU A 201 -2.84 8.77 -18.00
N ARG A 202 -2.77 9.86 -18.78
CA ARG A 202 -3.92 10.36 -19.53
C ARG A 202 -4.45 9.32 -20.53
N ILE A 203 -3.56 8.67 -21.27
CA ILE A 203 -3.92 7.66 -22.28
C ILE A 203 -4.45 6.41 -21.57
N ALA A 204 -3.73 5.91 -20.57
CA ALA A 204 -4.11 4.74 -19.79
C ALA A 204 -5.50 4.92 -19.14
N SER A 205 -5.76 6.08 -18.53
CA SER A 205 -7.04 6.40 -17.91
C SER A 205 -8.20 6.41 -18.91
N HIS A 206 -8.03 7.04 -20.07
CA HIS A 206 -9.06 7.06 -21.12
C HIS A 206 -9.28 5.70 -21.78
N LEU A 207 -8.22 4.90 -21.99
CA LEU A 207 -8.35 3.53 -22.47
C LEU A 207 -9.09 2.67 -21.44
N PHE A 208 -8.75 2.80 -20.15
CA PHE A 208 -9.40 2.08 -19.07
C PHE A 208 -10.90 2.40 -19.01
N GLU A 209 -11.28 3.68 -19.08
CA GLU A 209 -12.69 4.12 -19.14
C GLU A 209 -13.40 3.55 -20.36
N LEU A 210 -12.82 3.73 -21.55
CA LEU A 210 -13.41 3.29 -22.81
C LEU A 210 -13.65 1.77 -22.82
N LEU A 211 -12.67 0.98 -22.41
CA LEU A 211 -12.75 -0.47 -22.42
C LEU A 211 -13.82 -0.99 -21.45
N HIS A 212 -13.88 -0.47 -20.23
CA HIS A 212 -14.83 -0.97 -19.24
C HIS A 212 -16.26 -0.42 -19.42
N THR A 213 -16.44 0.74 -20.05
CA THR A 213 -17.77 1.33 -20.27
C THR A 213 -18.38 0.98 -21.63
N SER A 214 -17.54 0.68 -22.63
CA SER A 214 -17.98 0.58 -24.03
C SER A 214 -17.74 -0.79 -24.66
N ALA A 215 -17.00 -1.71 -24.03
CA ALA A 215 -16.81 -3.05 -24.56
C ALA A 215 -18.12 -3.85 -24.60
N VAL A 216 -18.45 -4.38 -25.77
CA VAL A 216 -19.68 -5.15 -26.00
C VAL A 216 -19.41 -6.60 -26.38
N ALA A 217 -18.24 -6.88 -26.95
CA ALA A 217 -17.86 -8.24 -27.30
C ALA A 217 -16.35 -8.38 -27.38
N THR A 218 -15.86 -9.59 -27.18
CA THR A 218 -14.46 -9.96 -27.37
C THR A 218 -14.39 -11.18 -28.26
N LEU A 219 -13.43 -11.19 -29.18
CA LEU A 219 -13.15 -12.34 -30.02
C LEU A 219 -11.65 -12.44 -30.27
N ALA A 220 -11.21 -13.63 -30.70
CA ALA A 220 -9.84 -13.88 -31.12
C ALA A 220 -9.82 -14.72 -32.39
N GLY A 221 -8.80 -14.53 -33.22
CA GLY A 221 -8.66 -15.25 -34.48
C GLY A 221 -7.36 -14.94 -35.20
N GLU A 222 -7.24 -15.40 -36.44
CA GLU A 222 -6.10 -15.09 -37.30
C GLU A 222 -6.23 -13.66 -37.83
N PRO A 223 -5.16 -12.83 -37.80
CA PRO A 223 -5.23 -11.46 -38.26
C PRO A 223 -5.78 -11.35 -39.68
N GLY A 224 -6.74 -10.45 -39.89
CA GLY A 224 -7.37 -10.21 -41.19
C GLY A 224 -8.35 -11.28 -41.69
N HIS A 225 -8.57 -12.37 -40.95
CA HIS A 225 -9.45 -13.49 -41.34
C HIS A 225 -10.69 -13.56 -40.44
N PHE A 226 -11.46 -12.47 -40.39
CA PHE A 226 -12.69 -12.35 -39.58
C PHE A 226 -13.98 -12.38 -40.41
N ASP A 227 -13.91 -12.92 -41.63
CA ASP A 227 -15.03 -13.10 -42.55
C ASP A 227 -15.76 -14.44 -42.38
N GLY A 228 -15.16 -15.38 -41.65
CA GLY A 228 -15.68 -16.73 -41.41
C GLY A 228 -16.53 -16.92 -40.13
N GLU A 229 -16.49 -18.13 -39.57
CA GLU A 229 -17.16 -18.47 -38.32
C GLU A 229 -16.41 -17.88 -37.11
N LEU A 230 -17.04 -16.95 -36.39
CA LEU A 230 -16.42 -16.22 -35.30
C LEU A 230 -16.84 -16.80 -33.93
N ASN A 231 -15.86 -16.95 -33.04
CA ASN A 231 -16.14 -17.21 -31.62
C ASN A 231 -16.25 -15.87 -30.90
N VAL A 232 -17.47 -15.35 -30.78
CA VAL A 232 -17.74 -14.05 -30.14
C VAL A 232 -18.19 -14.28 -28.70
N ASN A 233 -17.44 -13.72 -27.75
CA ASN A 233 -17.84 -13.68 -26.35
C ASN A 233 -18.60 -12.38 -26.05
N LEU A 234 -19.85 -12.52 -25.61
CA LEU A 234 -20.71 -11.43 -25.17
C LEU A 234 -20.82 -11.33 -23.65
N GLN A 235 -20.44 -12.38 -22.92
CA GLN A 235 -20.59 -12.45 -21.47
C GLN A 235 -19.32 -11.92 -20.82
N HIS A 236 -19.42 -10.75 -20.18
CA HIS A 236 -18.27 -10.07 -19.55
C HIS A 236 -17.05 -9.97 -20.49
N PRO A 237 -17.21 -9.36 -21.67
CA PRO A 237 -16.17 -9.34 -22.72
C PRO A 237 -14.84 -8.82 -22.17
N VAL A 238 -14.90 -7.79 -21.32
CA VAL A 238 -13.77 -7.28 -20.54
C VAL A 238 -14.14 -7.38 -19.06
N ALA A 239 -13.23 -7.97 -18.28
CA ALA A 239 -13.33 -8.03 -16.82
C ALA A 239 -12.38 -7.02 -16.17
N HIS A 240 -12.82 -6.46 -15.03
CA HIS A 240 -11.95 -5.70 -14.14
C HIS A 240 -10.96 -6.64 -13.43
N GLU A 241 -9.77 -6.13 -13.14
CA GLU A 241 -8.78 -6.77 -12.27
C GLU A 241 -8.42 -5.81 -11.12
N GLY A 242 -8.01 -6.35 -9.98
CA GLY A 242 -7.53 -5.54 -8.86
C GLY A 242 -8.63 -4.85 -8.03
N LEU A 243 -9.91 -5.21 -8.23
CA LEU A 243 -11.04 -4.64 -7.49
C LEU A 243 -11.61 -5.57 -6.42
N GLU A 244 -11.35 -6.87 -6.51
CA GLU A 244 -11.87 -7.85 -5.55
C GLU A 244 -11.05 -7.85 -4.24
N PRO A 245 -11.64 -8.25 -3.09
CA PRO A 245 -10.94 -8.31 -1.80
C PRO A 245 -9.64 -9.14 -1.82
N GLY A 246 -9.58 -10.16 -2.68
CA GLY A 246 -8.40 -11.01 -2.84
C GLY A 246 -7.26 -10.40 -3.65
N GLN A 247 -7.48 -9.26 -4.30
CA GLN A 247 -6.55 -8.60 -5.24
C GLN A 247 -6.02 -7.25 -4.73
N GLY A 248 -6.43 -6.82 -3.53
CA GLY A 248 -5.91 -5.61 -2.87
C GLY A 248 -4.46 -5.76 -2.43
N LEU A 249 -3.74 -4.65 -2.29
CA LEU A 249 -2.35 -4.63 -1.82
C LEU A 249 -2.28 -4.50 -0.29
N LEU A 250 -3.12 -3.64 0.29
CA LEU A 250 -3.19 -3.43 1.72
C LEU A 250 -3.91 -4.58 2.40
N PRO A 251 -3.44 -5.01 3.58
CA PRO A 251 -4.16 -5.99 4.39
C PRO A 251 -5.59 -5.51 4.67
N LEU A 252 -6.56 -6.39 4.43
CA LEU A 252 -7.96 -6.16 4.75
C LEU A 252 -8.26 -6.75 6.13
N ALA A 253 -8.46 -5.89 7.12
CA ALA A 253 -8.95 -6.32 8.42
C ALA A 253 -10.41 -6.78 8.29
N TRP A 254 -10.77 -7.85 9.02
CA TRP A 254 -12.07 -8.52 8.87
C TRP A 254 -13.28 -7.63 9.12
N ASN A 255 -13.13 -6.59 9.95
CA ASN A 255 -14.17 -5.64 10.35
C ASN A 255 -14.17 -4.36 9.53
N VAL A 256 -13.31 -4.26 8.49
CA VAL A 256 -13.18 -3.06 7.66
C VAL A 256 -13.82 -3.29 6.31
N PHE A 257 -14.54 -2.27 5.82
CA PHE A 257 -15.11 -2.28 4.48
C PHE A 257 -13.99 -2.21 3.42
N HIS A 258 -13.95 -3.19 2.51
CA HIS A 258 -12.97 -3.29 1.43
C HIS A 258 -12.81 -2.01 0.61
N GLY A 259 -13.91 -1.27 0.38
CA GLY A 259 -13.86 -0.01 -0.36
C GLY A 259 -12.94 1.05 0.25
N HIS A 260 -12.63 0.99 1.56
CA HIS A 260 -11.63 1.86 2.15
C HIS A 260 -10.21 1.55 1.65
N ASN A 261 -9.85 0.26 1.49
CA ASN A 261 -8.57 -0.12 0.91
C ASN A 261 -8.49 0.30 -0.56
N LEU A 262 -9.58 0.13 -1.33
CA LEU A 262 -9.63 0.59 -2.73
C LEU A 262 -9.38 2.10 -2.83
N LEU A 263 -10.03 2.91 -2.00
CA LEU A 263 -9.82 4.36 -1.97
C LEU A 263 -8.38 4.72 -1.55
N HIS A 264 -7.86 4.09 -0.50
CA HIS A 264 -6.50 4.34 -0.03
C HIS A 264 -5.47 4.01 -1.13
N GLU A 265 -5.59 2.83 -1.74
CA GLU A 265 -4.70 2.40 -2.81
C GLU A 265 -4.84 3.28 -4.07
N PHE A 266 -6.04 3.76 -4.39
CA PHE A 266 -6.27 4.67 -5.53
C PHE A 266 -5.53 6.00 -5.36
N PHE A 267 -5.53 6.58 -4.16
CA PHE A 267 -4.79 7.81 -3.88
C PHE A 267 -3.28 7.58 -3.66
N ALA A 268 -2.85 6.36 -3.36
CA ALA A 268 -1.45 6.04 -3.12
C ALA A 268 -0.70 5.57 -4.38
N CYS A 269 -1.34 4.76 -5.22
CA CYS A 269 -0.79 4.20 -6.45
C CYS A 269 -1.95 3.92 -7.44
N PRO A 270 -2.48 4.95 -8.12
CA PRO A 270 -3.57 4.78 -9.08
C PRO A 270 -3.22 3.81 -10.22
N GLU A 271 -1.93 3.71 -10.55
CA GLU A 271 -1.42 2.86 -11.62
C GLU A 271 -1.81 1.40 -11.45
N ARG A 272 -1.93 0.89 -10.22
CA ARG A 272 -2.31 -0.51 -9.98
C ARG A 272 -3.68 -0.90 -10.54
N PHE A 273 -4.54 0.07 -10.85
CA PHE A 273 -5.90 -0.16 -11.31
C PHE A 273 -6.01 -0.27 -12.83
N TYR A 274 -4.96 0.11 -13.58
CA TYR A 274 -5.00 0.17 -15.04
C TYR A 274 -4.82 -1.20 -15.72
N PHE A 275 -5.58 -2.19 -15.25
CA PHE A 275 -5.66 -3.53 -15.84
C PHE A 275 -7.01 -3.73 -16.50
N PHE A 276 -7.02 -4.49 -17.59
CA PHE A 276 -8.23 -5.01 -18.20
C PHE A 276 -7.99 -6.42 -18.70
N THR A 277 -8.99 -7.29 -18.60
CA THR A 277 -8.86 -8.70 -19.00
C THR A 277 -9.93 -9.06 -20.03
N PRO A 278 -9.59 -9.13 -21.33
CA PRO A 278 -10.43 -9.80 -22.32
C PRO A 278 -10.68 -11.25 -21.93
N THR A 279 -11.93 -11.70 -22.08
CA THR A 279 -12.36 -13.06 -21.70
C THR A 279 -12.97 -13.82 -22.89
N GLY A 280 -13.02 -15.15 -22.79
CA GLY A 280 -13.60 -16.01 -23.82
C GLY A 280 -12.69 -16.21 -25.03
N LEU A 281 -11.37 -16.08 -24.85
CA LEU A 281 -10.39 -16.06 -25.94
C LEU A 281 -10.00 -17.45 -26.48
N SER A 282 -10.08 -18.48 -25.64
CA SER A 282 -9.52 -19.81 -25.92
C SER A 282 -10.04 -20.42 -27.23
N ALA A 283 -11.36 -20.41 -27.44
CA ALA A 283 -11.99 -21.00 -28.62
C ALA A 283 -11.58 -20.33 -29.94
N GLY A 284 -11.22 -19.04 -29.89
CA GLY A 284 -10.71 -18.28 -31.04
C GLY A 284 -9.22 -18.53 -31.26
N LEU A 285 -8.42 -18.39 -30.20
CA LEU A 285 -6.96 -18.57 -30.26
C LEU A 285 -6.56 -19.98 -30.70
N GLN A 286 -7.21 -21.02 -30.18
CA GLN A 286 -6.87 -22.42 -30.51
C GLN A 286 -7.15 -22.79 -31.98
N LYS A 287 -7.96 -22.02 -32.72
CA LYS A 287 -8.20 -22.24 -34.15
C LYS A 287 -7.05 -21.72 -35.02
N VAL A 288 -6.22 -20.82 -34.50
CA VAL A 288 -5.13 -20.16 -35.23
C VAL A 288 -3.97 -21.12 -35.40
N GLN A 289 -3.69 -21.52 -36.64
CA GLN A 289 -2.58 -22.43 -36.97
C GLN A 289 -1.23 -21.72 -37.13
N GLY A 290 -1.22 -20.39 -37.17
CA GLY A 290 -0.01 -19.58 -37.24
C GLY A 290 0.58 -19.22 -35.87
N ASN A 291 1.70 -18.51 -35.90
CA ASN A 291 2.38 -17.92 -34.74
C ASN A 291 1.91 -16.49 -34.43
N VAL A 292 0.90 -15.98 -35.14
CA VAL A 292 0.31 -14.65 -34.94
C VAL A 292 -1.20 -14.80 -34.80
N ALA A 293 -1.77 -14.20 -33.74
CA ALA A 293 -3.20 -14.12 -33.52
C ALA A 293 -3.60 -12.68 -33.21
N GLU A 294 -4.85 -12.33 -33.45
CA GLU A 294 -5.42 -11.03 -33.12
C GLU A 294 -6.56 -11.19 -32.12
N ILE A 295 -6.53 -10.40 -31.05
CA ILE A 295 -7.65 -10.21 -30.12
C ILE A 295 -8.36 -8.92 -30.52
N VAL A 296 -9.67 -8.99 -30.68
CA VAL A 296 -10.51 -7.83 -31.01
C VAL A 296 -11.55 -7.63 -29.91
N ILE A 297 -11.56 -6.44 -29.33
CA ILE A 297 -12.57 -5.97 -28.38
C ILE A 297 -13.45 -4.96 -29.12
N LEU A 298 -14.70 -5.32 -29.36
CA LEU A 298 -15.68 -4.45 -30.02
C LEU A 298 -16.24 -3.44 -29.03
N LEU A 299 -16.34 -2.19 -29.47
CA LEU A 299 -16.77 -1.04 -28.66
C LEU A 299 -18.05 -0.45 -29.23
N ASN A 300 -19.00 -0.07 -28.36
CA ASN A 300 -20.22 0.62 -28.76
C ASN A 300 -20.07 2.15 -28.89
N ARG A 301 -18.92 2.68 -28.47
CA ARG A 301 -18.55 4.09 -28.58
C ARG A 301 -17.41 4.26 -29.58
N LEU A 302 -17.51 5.28 -30.43
CA LEU A 302 -16.41 5.66 -31.31
C LEU A 302 -15.29 6.27 -30.45
N PRO A 303 -14.06 5.72 -30.49
CA PRO A 303 -12.96 6.29 -29.76
C PRO A 303 -12.61 7.70 -30.30
N PRO A 304 -12.20 8.66 -29.44
CA PRO A 304 -11.77 9.97 -29.91
C PRO A 304 -10.55 9.89 -30.83
N ASP A 305 -10.50 10.72 -31.88
CA ASP A 305 -9.41 10.72 -32.88
C ASP A 305 -8.01 10.84 -32.25
N TRP A 306 -7.85 11.68 -31.22
CA TRP A 306 -6.57 11.84 -30.54
C TRP A 306 -6.11 10.56 -29.84
N LEU A 307 -7.06 9.77 -29.29
CA LEU A 307 -6.75 8.52 -28.60
C LEU A 307 -6.40 7.43 -29.61
N ILE A 308 -7.09 7.40 -30.76
CA ILE A 308 -6.78 6.52 -31.89
C ILE A 308 -5.32 6.69 -32.33
N HIS A 309 -4.87 7.94 -32.51
CA HIS A 309 -3.51 8.23 -32.97
C HIS A 309 -2.41 8.00 -31.94
N GLN A 310 -2.74 7.94 -30.65
CA GLN A 310 -1.78 7.73 -29.56
C GLN A 310 -1.78 6.30 -29.01
N THR A 311 -2.73 5.46 -29.45
CA THR A 311 -2.78 4.06 -29.02
C THR A 311 -1.83 3.23 -29.87
N ASP A 312 -0.77 2.74 -29.26
CA ASP A 312 0.20 1.80 -29.85
C ASP A 312 0.54 0.67 -28.87
N ALA A 313 1.38 -0.28 -29.31
CA ALA A 313 1.78 -1.42 -28.49
C ALA A 313 2.58 -1.02 -27.23
N ALA A 314 3.23 0.14 -27.22
CA ALA A 314 4.03 0.60 -26.08
C ALA A 314 3.16 1.02 -24.88
N GLN A 315 1.88 1.29 -25.10
CA GLN A 315 0.93 1.59 -24.02
C GLN A 315 0.43 0.34 -23.28
N PHE A 316 0.78 -0.87 -23.74
CA PHE A 316 0.26 -2.12 -23.21
C PHE A 316 1.40 -3.06 -22.82
N SER A 317 1.20 -3.78 -21.71
CA SER A 317 2.11 -4.83 -21.28
C SER A 317 1.35 -6.07 -20.84
N LEU A 318 1.94 -7.22 -21.15
CA LEU A 318 1.55 -8.52 -20.61
C LEU A 318 2.32 -8.81 -19.32
N PHE A 319 1.82 -9.78 -18.56
CA PHE A 319 2.50 -10.40 -17.42
C PHE A 319 2.89 -9.41 -16.31
N CYS A 320 2.02 -8.43 -16.06
CA CYS A 320 2.21 -7.47 -14.98
C CYS A 320 1.44 -7.86 -13.72
N THR A 321 1.99 -7.53 -12.55
CA THR A 321 1.28 -7.63 -11.27
C THR A 321 1.57 -6.43 -10.39
N PRO A 322 0.57 -5.88 -9.68
CA PRO A 322 0.81 -4.98 -8.57
C PRO A 322 1.63 -5.69 -7.48
N VAL A 323 2.51 -4.94 -6.83
CA VAL A 323 3.34 -5.40 -5.72
C VAL A 323 3.38 -4.37 -4.60
N ILE A 324 3.54 -4.84 -3.36
CA ILE A 324 3.61 -4.00 -2.15
C ILE A 324 4.87 -4.30 -1.34
N ASN A 325 5.51 -3.25 -0.84
CA ASN A 325 6.64 -3.32 0.09
C ASN A 325 6.17 -3.64 1.51
N LEU A 326 5.64 -4.83 1.72
CA LEU A 326 5.11 -5.27 3.00
C LEU A 326 5.47 -6.73 3.21
N LEU A 327 6.25 -7.03 4.26
CA LEU A 327 6.75 -8.37 4.52
C LEU A 327 6.61 -8.77 5.99
N PRO A 328 6.39 -10.06 6.29
CA PRO A 328 6.46 -10.56 7.65
C PRO A 328 7.92 -10.60 8.11
N ARG A 329 8.19 -10.12 9.32
CA ARG A 329 9.50 -10.22 9.96
C ARG A 329 9.35 -10.47 11.45
N THR A 330 10.21 -11.34 11.95
CA THR A 330 10.37 -11.55 13.39
C THR A 330 11.59 -10.78 13.86
N THR A 331 11.43 -9.96 14.89
CA THR A 331 12.52 -9.15 15.43
C THR A 331 13.57 -10.02 16.10
N THR A 332 14.79 -9.50 16.24
CA THR A 332 15.72 -10.04 17.24
C THR A 332 15.14 -9.90 18.65
N ARG A 333 15.64 -10.67 19.61
CA ARG A 333 15.23 -10.56 21.02
C ARG A 333 15.42 -9.12 21.51
N ILE A 334 14.33 -8.53 21.99
CA ILE A 334 14.31 -7.21 22.61
C ILE A 334 14.36 -7.43 24.11
N GLU A 335 15.40 -6.95 24.75
CA GLU A 335 15.51 -6.95 26.21
C GLU A 335 14.38 -6.10 26.82
N VAL A 336 13.70 -6.66 27.82
CA VAL A 336 12.66 -5.97 28.57
C VAL A 336 13.29 -5.34 29.80
N THR A 337 13.20 -4.03 29.91
CA THR A 337 13.71 -3.30 31.08
C THR A 337 12.55 -2.78 31.92
N HIS A 338 12.55 -3.10 33.22
CA HIS A 338 11.51 -2.64 34.16
C HIS A 338 11.62 -1.15 34.52
N SER A 339 12.67 -0.44 34.08
CA SER A 339 12.84 1.00 34.32
C SER A 339 11.99 1.87 33.39
N VAL A 340 11.41 1.29 32.34
CA VAL A 340 10.55 1.98 31.37
C VAL A 340 9.22 1.27 31.25
N THR A 341 8.16 2.05 31.04
CA THR A 341 6.79 1.54 30.88
C THR A 341 6.54 0.99 29.48
N GLU A 342 7.36 1.38 28.51
CA GLU A 342 7.22 1.00 27.11
C GLU A 342 8.58 0.63 26.52
N GLN A 343 8.61 -0.45 25.75
CA GLN A 343 9.81 -0.94 25.08
C GLN A 343 9.83 -0.41 23.64
N HIS A 344 10.94 0.18 23.20
CA HIS A 344 11.07 0.64 21.82
C HIS A 344 11.20 -0.57 20.88
N LEU A 345 10.27 -0.70 19.94
CA LEU A 345 10.24 -1.78 18.95
C LEU A 345 11.13 -1.42 17.77
N VAL A 346 12.38 -1.85 17.84
CA VAL A 346 13.34 -1.77 16.73
C VAL A 346 13.43 -3.14 16.08
N VAL A 347 13.01 -3.22 14.81
CA VAL A 347 12.93 -4.49 14.05
C VAL A 347 14.30 -5.17 13.93
N ASP A 348 15.32 -4.37 13.61
CA ASP A 348 16.70 -4.79 13.49
C ASP A 348 17.62 -3.73 14.10
N ARG A 349 18.30 -4.06 15.20
CA ARG A 349 19.18 -3.12 15.91
C ARG A 349 20.43 -2.77 15.12
N THR A 350 20.86 -3.63 14.19
CA THR A 350 22.01 -3.34 13.33
C THR A 350 21.65 -2.36 12.21
N ARG A 351 20.36 -2.29 11.87
CA ARG A 351 19.81 -1.48 10.78
C ARG A 351 18.51 -0.79 11.22
N PRO A 352 18.56 0.10 12.22
CA PRO A 352 17.37 0.67 12.87
C PRO A 352 16.59 1.64 11.98
N LEU A 353 17.11 1.97 10.80
CA LEU A 353 16.47 2.86 9.83
C LEU A 353 15.92 2.12 8.60
N ASP A 354 16.25 0.84 8.42
CA ASP A 354 15.91 0.12 7.17
C ASP A 354 14.51 -0.48 7.19
N TYR A 355 13.88 -0.53 8.36
CA TYR A 355 12.54 -1.10 8.53
C TYR A 355 11.65 -0.16 9.30
N GLU A 356 10.38 -0.17 8.93
CA GLU A 356 9.32 0.48 9.68
C GLU A 356 8.22 -0.52 9.98
N VAL A 357 7.75 -0.55 11.23
CA VAL A 357 6.70 -1.47 11.65
C VAL A 357 5.38 -1.02 11.05
N PHE A 358 4.77 -1.85 10.21
CA PHE A 358 3.41 -1.64 9.72
C PHE A 358 2.40 -2.08 10.79
N SER A 359 2.41 -3.36 11.17
CA SER A 359 1.53 -3.91 12.20
C SER A 359 2.23 -4.99 13.02
N VAL A 360 1.86 -5.14 14.29
CA VAL A 360 2.35 -6.24 15.15
C VAL A 360 1.28 -7.34 15.19
N GLN A 361 1.69 -8.55 14.84
CA GLN A 361 0.83 -9.73 14.79
C GLN A 361 0.86 -10.49 16.11
N GLU A 362 2.06 -10.72 16.64
CA GLU A 362 2.27 -11.51 17.85
C GLU A 362 3.47 -11.00 18.65
N VAL A 363 3.37 -11.08 19.97
CA VAL A 363 4.46 -10.78 20.90
C VAL A 363 4.67 -11.99 21.80
N GLU A 364 5.84 -12.60 21.70
CA GLU A 364 6.26 -13.72 22.55
C GLU A 364 7.28 -13.26 23.59
N GLY A 365 6.96 -13.40 24.86
CA GLY A 365 7.88 -13.23 25.98
C GLY A 365 8.62 -14.53 26.32
N LEU A 366 9.88 -14.40 26.71
CA LEU A 366 10.75 -15.49 27.14
C LEU A 366 11.15 -15.27 28.60
N GLU A 367 10.82 -16.25 29.44
CA GLU A 367 11.24 -16.32 30.83
C GLU A 367 12.74 -16.67 30.95
N ALA A 368 13.43 -16.07 31.93
CA ALA A 368 14.87 -16.21 32.13
C ALA A 368 15.35 -17.66 32.37
N GLU A 369 14.59 -18.44 33.14
CA GLU A 369 15.07 -19.72 33.70
C GLU A 369 14.49 -20.96 33.02
N THR A 370 13.27 -20.86 32.49
CA THR A 370 12.48 -22.03 32.07
C THR A 370 12.29 -22.13 30.56
N THR A 371 12.73 -21.13 29.78
CA THR A 371 12.39 -20.96 28.35
C THR A 371 10.88 -21.02 28.04
N ARG A 372 10.03 -20.87 29.07
CA ARG A 372 8.59 -20.88 28.90
C ARG A 372 8.18 -19.66 28.06
N LYS A 373 7.42 -19.92 27.01
CA LYS A 373 6.86 -18.88 26.15
C LYS A 373 5.63 -18.27 26.81
N MET A 374 5.57 -16.95 26.81
CA MET A 374 4.39 -16.17 27.21
C MET A 374 3.86 -15.41 26.01
N ILE A 375 2.67 -15.74 25.54
CA ILE A 375 2.08 -15.06 24.39
C ILE A 375 1.29 -13.85 24.90
N PHE A 376 1.61 -12.67 24.40
CA PHE A 376 0.86 -11.44 24.62
C PHE A 376 0.01 -11.15 23.37
N ARG A 377 -1.25 -10.76 23.60
CA ARG A 377 -2.20 -10.50 22.52
C ARG A 377 -2.54 -9.01 22.42
N PRO A 378 -2.93 -8.48 21.24
CA PRO A 378 -3.21 -7.05 21.15
C PRO A 378 -4.44 -6.70 22.01
N LEU A 379 -4.28 -5.72 22.90
CA LEU A 379 -5.30 -5.30 23.87
C LEU A 379 -6.58 -4.81 23.19
N TYR A 380 -6.42 -4.07 22.09
CA TYR A 380 -7.51 -3.40 21.39
C TYR A 380 -7.98 -4.16 20.12
N HIS A 381 -7.67 -5.45 19.99
CA HIS A 381 -8.06 -6.21 18.81
C HIS A 381 -9.55 -6.58 18.82
N THR A 382 -10.26 -6.31 17.72
CA THR A 382 -11.65 -6.75 17.54
C THR A 382 -11.66 -8.27 17.32
N ARG A 383 -12.29 -9.02 18.23
CA ARG A 383 -12.28 -10.49 18.23
C ARG A 383 -13.64 -11.02 17.84
N ASN A 384 -13.78 -11.51 16.60
CA ASN A 384 -14.98 -12.20 16.13
C ASN A 384 -15.10 -13.65 16.67
N ASN A 385 -14.03 -14.21 17.26
CA ASN A 385 -13.98 -15.63 17.67
C ASN A 385 -13.08 -15.90 18.89
N ASP A 386 -12.79 -14.88 19.70
CA ASP A 386 -11.83 -15.03 20.80
C ASP A 386 -12.23 -14.20 22.03
N GLU A 387 -13.41 -14.50 22.57
CA GLU A 387 -14.01 -13.80 23.72
C GLU A 387 -13.37 -14.15 25.07
N GLY A 388 -12.43 -15.10 25.07
CA GLY A 388 -11.71 -15.51 26.27
C GLY A 388 -10.80 -14.40 26.80
N ASN A 389 -10.64 -14.36 28.12
CA ASN A 389 -9.62 -13.56 28.76
C ASN A 389 -8.29 -14.32 28.76
N HIS A 390 -7.29 -13.80 28.07
CA HIS A 390 -5.96 -14.42 27.91
C HIS A 390 -4.96 -13.98 28.98
N GLY A 391 -5.36 -13.07 29.86
CA GLY A 391 -4.56 -12.51 30.96
C GLY A 391 -3.41 -11.61 30.50
N ARG A 392 -2.83 -11.82 29.32
CA ARG A 392 -1.64 -11.10 28.81
C ARG A 392 -1.94 -10.33 27.54
N TYR A 393 -1.69 -9.03 27.57
CA TYR A 393 -1.97 -8.14 26.45
C TYR A 393 -0.84 -7.16 26.16
N PHE A 394 -0.80 -6.65 24.95
CA PHE A 394 0.10 -5.57 24.55
C PHE A 394 -0.65 -4.41 23.89
N SER A 395 -0.05 -3.22 23.91
CA SER A 395 -0.51 -2.05 23.16
C SER A 395 0.66 -1.33 22.49
N LEU A 396 0.41 -0.66 21.37
CA LEU A 396 1.42 -0.04 20.49
C LEU A 396 1.32 1.48 20.42
N ARG A 397 2.24 2.25 20.98
CA ARG A 397 2.24 3.70 20.79
C ARG A 397 3.11 4.05 19.59
N ARG A 398 2.55 4.69 18.58
CA ARG A 398 3.29 5.15 17.39
C ARG A 398 3.51 6.66 17.45
N GLU A 399 4.75 7.09 17.25
CA GLU A 399 5.09 8.51 17.16
C GLU A 399 5.92 8.81 15.90
N PRO A 400 5.77 10.00 15.30
CA PRO A 400 6.69 10.46 14.26
C PRO A 400 8.12 10.48 14.79
N ARG A 401 9.08 9.99 14.01
CA ARG A 401 10.49 10.02 14.41
C ARG A 401 10.95 11.47 14.56
N ARG A 402 11.64 11.76 15.66
CA ARG A 402 12.29 13.06 15.86
C ARG A 402 13.57 13.11 15.04
N SER A 403 13.76 14.19 14.27
CA SER A 403 15.01 14.44 13.56
C SER A 403 16.17 14.54 14.54
N SER A 404 17.21 13.73 14.34
CA SER A 404 18.43 13.80 15.14
C SER A 404 19.20 15.08 14.84
N GLU A 405 20.09 15.50 15.75
CA GLU A 405 20.94 16.67 15.50
C GLU A 405 21.83 16.49 14.26
N ASN A 406 22.34 15.27 14.03
CA ASN A 406 23.09 14.94 12.82
C ASN A 406 22.23 15.07 11.56
N ALA A 407 21.01 14.55 11.57
CA ALA A 407 20.09 14.66 10.43
C ALA A 407 19.79 16.13 10.08
N ARG A 408 19.70 17.02 11.09
CA ARG A 408 19.50 18.46 10.88
C ARG A 408 20.72 19.15 10.29
N ARG A 409 21.93 18.67 10.59
CA ARG A 409 23.19 19.29 10.15
C ARG A 409 23.68 18.79 8.79
N TYR A 410 23.50 17.49 8.52
CA TYR A 410 24.08 16.81 7.35
C TYR A 410 23.02 16.28 6.38
N GLY A 411 21.74 16.45 6.69
CA GLY A 411 20.64 15.90 5.91
C GLY A 411 20.37 14.42 6.22
N THR A 412 19.36 13.87 5.55
CA THR A 412 18.95 12.46 5.59
C THR A 412 19.05 11.87 4.19
N ARG A 413 19.15 10.54 4.08
CA ARG A 413 19.20 9.85 2.77
C ARG A 413 17.97 10.14 1.90
N THR A 414 16.81 10.32 2.53
CA THR A 414 15.56 10.77 1.88
C THR A 414 14.82 11.79 2.76
N PRO A 415 13.89 12.60 2.24
CA PRO A 415 13.07 13.51 3.05
C PRO A 415 11.99 12.80 3.89
N TYR A 416 11.82 11.48 3.72
CA TYR A 416 10.76 10.72 4.39
C TYR A 416 10.99 10.63 5.90
N THR A 417 10.04 11.17 6.67
CA THR A 417 10.04 11.06 8.13
C THR A 417 9.21 9.85 8.55
N GLY A 418 9.86 8.70 8.76
CA GLY A 418 9.18 7.50 9.28
C GLY A 418 8.73 7.62 10.74
N SER A 419 8.06 6.59 11.23
CA SER A 419 7.54 6.48 12.59
C SER A 419 8.32 5.51 13.48
N GLU A 420 8.22 5.71 14.80
CA GLU A 420 8.71 4.81 15.83
C GLU A 420 7.52 4.14 16.53
N VAL A 421 7.69 2.87 16.91
CA VAL A 421 6.67 2.11 17.65
C VAL A 421 7.21 1.73 19.02
N PHE A 422 6.43 1.98 20.05
CA PHE A 422 6.70 1.60 21.43
C PHE A 422 5.66 0.59 21.89
N LEU A 423 6.09 -0.44 22.60
CA LEU A 423 5.27 -1.56 23.03
C LEU A 423 5.10 -1.52 24.55
N SER A 424 3.85 -1.49 25.02
CA SER A 424 3.52 -1.70 26.43
C SER A 424 2.98 -3.12 26.61
N LEU A 425 3.37 -3.77 27.71
CA LEU A 425 2.93 -5.12 28.07
C LEU A 425 2.14 -5.06 29.38
N VAL A 426 1.09 -5.88 29.47
CA VAL A 426 0.31 -6.08 30.70
C VAL A 426 0.02 -7.56 30.91
N ASP A 427 0.18 -8.05 32.13
CA ASP A 427 -0.29 -9.34 32.63
C ASP A 427 -1.24 -9.08 33.80
N GLN A 428 -2.45 -9.63 33.71
CA GLN A 428 -3.50 -9.48 34.71
C GLN A 428 -3.18 -10.20 36.01
N HIS A 429 -2.39 -11.27 35.96
CA HIS A 429 -2.04 -12.04 37.15
C HIS A 429 -0.78 -11.51 37.84
N GLU A 430 0.09 -10.79 37.11
CA GLU A 430 1.35 -10.23 37.62
C GLU A 430 1.60 -8.86 36.98
N ALA A 431 1.10 -7.77 37.56
CA ALA A 431 1.23 -6.43 36.98
C ALA A 431 2.63 -5.81 37.22
N PRO A 432 3.23 -5.13 36.21
CA PRO A 432 2.77 -5.04 34.82
C PRO A 432 3.04 -6.32 34.02
N TYR A 433 4.06 -7.10 34.37
CA TYR A 433 4.35 -8.43 33.82
C TYR A 433 5.32 -9.14 34.78
N PRO A 434 5.49 -10.48 34.69
CA PRO A 434 6.39 -11.23 35.57
C PRO A 434 7.83 -10.69 35.59
N GLU A 435 8.47 -10.62 36.77
CA GLU A 435 9.85 -10.11 36.95
C GLU A 435 10.92 -10.96 36.22
N ASN A 436 10.60 -12.21 35.93
CA ASN A 436 11.44 -13.15 35.20
C ASN A 436 11.36 -13.00 33.67
N LEU A 437 10.51 -12.10 33.14
CA LEU A 437 10.46 -11.77 31.71
C LEU A 437 11.71 -10.98 31.31
N ARG A 438 12.61 -11.60 30.54
CA ARG A 438 13.87 -10.96 30.13
C ARG A 438 13.84 -10.42 28.71
N HIS A 439 13.21 -11.17 27.81
CA HIS A 439 13.24 -10.86 26.39
C HIS A 439 11.85 -11.02 25.79
N ILE A 440 11.56 -10.19 24.79
CA ILE A 440 10.44 -10.40 23.89
C ILE A 440 10.93 -10.57 22.46
N THR A 441 10.17 -11.34 21.71
CA THR A 441 10.31 -11.50 20.26
C THR A 441 8.99 -11.08 19.65
N VAL A 442 9.04 -10.26 18.61
CA VAL A 442 7.84 -9.68 18.00
C VAL A 442 7.76 -10.13 16.56
N THR A 443 6.62 -10.70 16.16
CA THR A 443 6.30 -10.97 14.76
C THR A 443 5.44 -9.82 14.25
N ALA A 444 5.94 -9.14 13.23
CA ALA A 444 5.32 -7.94 12.69
C ALA A 444 5.33 -7.94 11.16
N MET A 445 4.37 -7.25 10.56
CA MET A 445 4.48 -6.81 9.17
C MET A 445 5.32 -5.53 9.16
N VAL A 446 6.29 -5.46 8.27
CA VAL A 446 7.21 -4.33 8.16
C VAL A 446 7.34 -3.88 6.71
N THR A 447 7.66 -2.61 6.52
CA THR A 447 8.09 -2.03 5.25
C THR A 447 9.60 -1.80 5.29
N ASN A 448 10.23 -1.59 4.14
CA ASN A 448 11.62 -1.15 4.02
C ASN A 448 11.78 0.37 4.19
N ARG A 449 10.79 1.03 4.82
CA ARG A 449 10.77 2.47 5.09
C ARG A 449 10.97 3.27 3.79
N ASP A 450 12.07 4.01 3.70
CA ASP A 450 12.42 4.92 2.61
C ASP A 450 13.42 4.34 1.61
N LEU A 451 13.93 3.13 1.85
CA LEU A 451 14.81 2.44 0.91
C LEU A 451 14.20 2.25 -0.48
N PRO A 452 12.88 2.00 -0.65
CA PRO A 452 12.27 1.91 -1.97
C PRO A 452 12.48 3.16 -2.85
N CYS A 453 12.67 4.35 -2.25
CA CYS A 453 12.96 5.58 -2.99
C CYS A 453 14.35 5.60 -3.64
N LEU A 454 15.24 4.67 -3.24
CA LEU A 454 16.63 4.59 -3.70
C LEU A 454 16.85 3.49 -4.74
N ILE A 455 15.81 2.70 -5.06
CA ILE A 455 15.92 1.61 -6.02
C ILE A 455 16.13 2.20 -7.43
N PRO A 456 17.25 1.89 -8.11
CA PRO A 456 17.42 2.27 -9.50
C PRO A 456 16.42 1.51 -10.37
N ARG A 457 15.88 2.18 -11.39
CA ARG A 457 14.89 1.59 -12.31
C ARG A 457 15.40 1.64 -13.75
N ASN A 458 15.55 0.48 -14.36
CA ASN A 458 15.87 0.24 -15.76
C ASN A 458 14.67 -0.36 -16.55
N GLY A 459 13.62 -0.82 -15.85
CA GLY A 459 12.40 -1.38 -16.44
C GLY A 459 12.48 -2.84 -16.89
N ARG A 460 13.55 -3.56 -16.55
CA ARG A 460 13.77 -4.97 -16.94
C ARG A 460 14.31 -5.87 -15.82
N ASP A 461 15.30 -5.38 -15.07
CA ASP A 461 16.02 -6.15 -14.05
C ASP A 461 16.03 -5.37 -12.73
N ASP A 462 14.89 -4.75 -12.42
CA ASP A 462 14.72 -3.88 -11.26
C ASP A 462 14.56 -4.70 -9.99
N LEU A 463 13.98 -5.89 -10.13
CA LEU A 463 13.79 -6.86 -9.06
C LEU A 463 14.24 -8.24 -9.50
N THR A 464 14.42 -9.12 -8.52
CA THR A 464 14.71 -10.55 -8.70
C THR A 464 13.63 -11.36 -8.01
N VAL A 465 13.37 -12.56 -8.52
CA VAL A 465 12.39 -13.50 -7.97
C VAL A 465 13.06 -14.86 -7.76
N ASP A 466 12.40 -15.79 -7.07
CA ASP A 466 12.87 -17.16 -6.91
C ASP A 466 13.22 -17.79 -8.26
N ALA A 467 14.38 -18.43 -8.35
CA ALA A 467 14.87 -19.08 -9.57
C ALA A 467 13.97 -20.21 -10.07
N ALA A 468 13.03 -20.71 -9.27
CA ALA A 468 12.03 -21.67 -9.71
C ALA A 468 10.97 -21.05 -10.65
N ILE A 469 10.84 -19.73 -10.69
CA ILE A 469 9.89 -19.02 -11.56
C ILE A 469 10.58 -18.71 -12.91
N PRO A 470 10.03 -19.18 -14.06
CA PRO A 470 10.70 -19.09 -15.36
C PRO A 470 10.61 -17.67 -15.95
N VAL A 471 11.39 -16.75 -15.41
CA VAL A 471 11.49 -15.36 -15.87
C VAL A 471 12.94 -14.96 -16.10
N ALA A 472 13.19 -14.27 -17.20
CA ALA A 472 14.50 -13.74 -17.56
C ALA A 472 14.78 -12.36 -16.93
N GLY A 473 13.78 -11.71 -16.32
CA GLY A 473 13.86 -10.39 -15.69
C GLY A 473 12.52 -9.98 -15.06
N VAL A 474 12.54 -8.98 -14.17
CA VAL A 474 11.38 -8.42 -13.44
C VAL A 474 11.44 -6.90 -13.33
#